data_AF-A0A2E4Z0Q2-F1
#
_entry.id   AF-A0A2E4Z0Q2-F1
#
_cell.length_a   1.000
_cell.length_b   1.000
_cell.length_c   1.000
_cell.angle_alpha   90.00
_cell.angle_beta   90.00
_cell.angle_gamma   90.00
#
_symmetry.space_group_name_H-M   'P 1'
#
loop_
_entity.id
_entity.type
_entity.pdbx_description
1 polymer ?
#
loop_
_entity_poly.entity_id
_entity_poly.type
_entity_poly.pdbx_seq_one_letter_code
_entity_poly.pdbx_strand_id
1 'polypeptide(L)' 'CNEALQLHGGYGFLRDYGIERVFRDLRVHQILEGTNEIMRLIVSRALLKERDI' A
#
# COMPACT_ATOMS: atom_id res chain seq x y z
N CYS A 1 -7.74 1.28 -1.75
CA CYS A 1 -8.43 0.00 -2.03
C CYS A 1 -9.00 -0.71 -0.80
N ASN A 2 -8.42 -0.55 0.40
CA ASN A 2 -9.03 -1.06 1.64
C ASN A 2 -10.45 -0.53 1.85
N GLU A 3 -10.67 0.76 1.63
CA GLU A 3 -11.98 1.40 1.78
C GLU A 3 -13.01 0.85 0.79
N ALA A 4 -12.61 0.64 -0.47
CA ALA A 4 -13.47 0.04 -1.49
C ALA A 4 -13.90 -1.39 -1.09
N LEU A 5 -12.98 -2.21 -0.55
CA LEU A 5 -13.30 -3.53 -0.02
C LEU A 5 -14.25 -3.44 1.19
N GLN A 6 -13.99 -2.50 2.10
CA GLN A 6 -14.82 -2.28 3.30
C GLN A 6 -16.25 -1.86 2.94
N LEU A 7 -16.44 -1.04 1.91
CA LEU A 7 -17.76 -0.61 1.42
C LEU A 7 -18.58 -1.78 0.83
N HIS A 8 -17.92 -2.77 0.23
CA HIS A 8 -18.58 -3.97 -0.29
C HIS A 8 -18.88 -5.00 0.81
N GLY A 9 -18.41 -4.78 2.04
CA GLY A 9 -18.59 -5.69 3.17
C GLY A 9 -18.12 -7.11 2.85
N GLY A 10 -18.87 -8.12 3.31
CA GLY A 10 -18.55 -9.53 3.04
C GLY A 10 -18.56 -9.90 1.55
N TYR A 11 -19.38 -9.23 0.74
CA TYR A 11 -19.47 -9.47 -0.70
C TYR A 11 -18.19 -9.07 -1.45
N GLY A 12 -17.43 -8.11 -0.92
CA GLY A 12 -16.15 -7.68 -1.49
C GLY A 12 -15.06 -8.76 -1.49
N PHE A 13 -15.21 -9.81 -0.69
CA PHE A 13 -14.31 -10.96 -0.65
C PHE A 13 -14.72 -12.10 -1.60
N LEU A 14 -15.91 -12.03 -2.20
CA LEU A 14 -16.35 -13.02 -3.17
C LEU A 14 -15.66 -12.77 -4.52
N ARG A 15 -15.28 -13.86 -5.19
CA ARG A 15 -14.61 -13.81 -6.50
C ARG A 15 -15.48 -13.21 -7.61
N ASP A 16 -16.78 -13.08 -7.37
CA ASP A 16 -17.76 -12.62 -8.35
C ASP A 16 -17.64 -11.10 -8.61
N TYR A 17 -17.14 -10.33 -7.65
CA TYR A 17 -17.00 -8.87 -7.76
C TYR A 17 -15.61 -8.40 -8.22
N GLY A 18 -14.61 -9.29 -8.21
CA GLY A 18 -13.24 -9.03 -8.69
C GLY A 18 -12.41 -8.03 -7.86
N ILE A 19 -13.00 -7.41 -6.84
CA ILE A 19 -12.35 -6.45 -5.94
C ILE A 19 -11.29 -7.13 -5.08
N GLU A 20 -11.50 -8.38 -4.70
CA GLU A 20 -10.54 -9.18 -3.94
C GLU A 20 -9.27 -9.46 -4.75
N ARG A 21 -9.37 -9.55 -6.09
CA ARG A 21 -8.21 -9.68 -6.98
C ARG A 21 -7.39 -8.40 -7.01
N VAL A 22 -8.06 -7.26 -7.26
CA VAL A 22 -7.40 -5.94 -7.24
C VAL A 22 -6.73 -5.67 -5.90
N PHE A 23 -7.41 -6.02 -4.80
CA PHE A 23 -6.82 -5.89 -3.47
C PHE A 23 -5.54 -6.72 -3.30
N ARG A 24 -5.53 -7.97 -3.75
CA ARG A 24 -4.34 -8.84 -3.70
C ARG A 24 -3.19 -8.30 -4.56
N ASP A 25 -3.47 -7.87 -5.78
CA ASP A 25 -2.45 -7.35 -6.68
C ASP A 25 -1.83 -6.06 -6.14
N LEU A 26 -2.63 -5.19 -5.50
CA LEU A 26 -2.11 -3.96 -4.92
C LEU A 26 -1.27 -4.18 -3.66
N ARG A 27 -1.49 -5.27 -2.92
CA ARG A 27 -0.69 -5.56 -1.72
C ARG A 27 0.78 -5.80 -2.03
N VAL A 28 1.10 -6.32 -3.22
CA VAL A 28 2.50 -6.61 -3.58
C VAL A 28 3.35 -5.33 -3.75
N HIS A 29 2.71 -4.21 -4.09
CA HIS A 29 3.37 -2.91 -4.24
C HIS A 29 3.94 -2.37 -2.92
N GLN A 30 3.50 -2.91 -1.78
CA GLN A 30 4.07 -2.54 -0.47
C GLN A 30 5.45 -3.18 -0.21
N ILE A 31 5.86 -4.13 -1.06
CA ILE A 31 7.07 -4.94 -0.92
C ILE A 31 7.98 -4.74 -2.13
N LEU A 32 7.42 -4.73 -3.34
CA LEU A 32 8.17 -4.54 -4.58
C LEU A 32 8.76 -3.14 -4.66
N GLU A 33 9.95 -3.05 -5.27
CA GLU A 33 10.67 -1.80 -5.53
C GLU A 33 11.01 -0.97 -4.27
N GLY A 34 11.01 -1.63 -3.11
CA GLY A 34 11.31 -1.03 -1.82
C GLY A 34 10.11 -1.11 -0.89
N THR A 35 10.31 -1.71 0.29
CA THR A 35 9.22 -1.78 1.26
C THR A 35 8.85 -0.39 1.77
N ASN A 36 7.63 -0.24 2.28
CA ASN A 36 7.17 1.01 2.89
C ASN A 36 8.13 1.52 3.99
N GLU A 37 8.83 0.63 4.70
CA GLU A 37 9.81 0.98 5.72
C GLU A 37 11.09 1.55 5.11
N ILE A 38 11.60 0.93 4.03
CA ILE A 38 12.77 1.43 3.30
C ILE A 38 12.49 2.80 2.70
N MET A 39 11.31 2.99 2.08
CA MET A 39 10.91 4.28 1.54
C MET A 39 10.80 5.35 2.62
N ARG A 40 10.19 5.02 3.77
CA ARG A 40 10.14 5.92 4.93
C ARG A 40 11.53 6.29 5.44
N LEU A 41 12.47 5.34 5.48
CA LEU A 41 13.84 5.58 5.89
C LEU A 41 14.60 6.47 4.90
N ILE A 42 14.41 6.29 3.59
CA ILE A 42 15.01 7.15 2.56
C ILE A 42 14.51 8.59 2.71
N VAL A 43 13.19 8.78 2.84
CA VAL A 43 12.58 10.11 3.05
C VAL A 43 13.09 10.73 4.35
N SER A 44 13.15 9.96 5.45
CA SER A 44 13.65 10.45 6.74
C SER A 44 15.11 10.93 6.64
N ARG A 45 15.96 10.19 5.93
CA ARG A 45 17.36 10.58 5.69
C ARG A 45 17.47 11.85 4.82
N ALA A 46 16.63 11.96 3.79
CA ALA A 46 16.60 13.15 2.95
C ALA A 46 16.21 14.40 3.76
N LEU A 47 15.15 14.30 4.58
CA LEU A 47 14.68 15.40 5.43
C LEU A 47 15.72 15.83 6.48
N LEU A 48 16.42 14.89 7.11
CA LEU A 48 17.48 15.21 8.06
C LEU A 48 18.65 15.93 7.38
N LYS A 49 19.05 15.47 6.18
CA LYS A 49 20.11 16.10 5.40
C LYS A 49 19.77 17.53 4.98
N GLU A 50 18.52 17.82 4.65
CA GLU A 50 18.06 19.19 4.33
C GLU A 50 18.10 20.13 5.56
N ARG A 51 17.90 19.58 6.77
CA ARG A 51 17.85 20.36 8.01
C ARG A 51 19.21 20.65 8.63
N ASP A 52 20.22 19.86 8.27
CA ASP A 52 21.62 20.02 8.73
C ASP A 52 22.44 20.99 7.83
N ILE A 53 21.77 21.67 6.89
CA ILE A 53 22.28 22.78 6.04
C ILE A 53 21.64 24.08 6.50
#